data_AF-A0A849DB75-F1
#
_entry.id   AF-A0A849DB75-F1
#
_cell.length_a   1.000
_cell.length_b   1.000
_cell.length_c   1.000
_cell.angle_alpha   90.00
_cell.angle_beta   90.00
_cell.angle_gamma   90.00
#
_symmetry.space_group_name_H-M   'P 1'
#
loop_
_entity.id
_entity.type
_entity.pdbx_description
1 polymer ?
#
loop_
_entity_poly.entity_id
_entity_poly.type
_entity_poly.pdbx_seq_one_letter_code
_entity_poly.pdbx_strand_id
1 'polypeptide(L)'
;MKKQYFFLALFLYAIAVFYLVITTPITAHEAKILYTSDDIEGTLMRWGDSFGVGFIGFRVFFIFFGFLSIGLFYELSRHYFQKNKDVYLSTLIFMLLPGILTATTLANVAILVLPLVLLFVLLYEKGYYLLLPPIMLALFFIHEASIIFFVGVLFYSVT
;
A
#
# COMPACT_ATOMS: atom_id res chain seq x y z
N MET A 1 -13.32 -15.85 -10.77
CA MET A 1 -12.53 -15.59 -12.01
C MET A 1 -11.62 -16.75 -12.38
N LYS A 2 -11.28 -16.94 -13.66
CA LYS A 2 -10.13 -17.78 -14.08
C LYS A 2 -8.83 -17.02 -13.82
N LYS A 3 -7.74 -17.74 -13.54
CA LYS A 3 -6.39 -17.19 -13.27
C LYS A 3 -5.92 -16.22 -14.35
N GLN A 4 -6.18 -16.53 -15.62
CA GLN A 4 -5.81 -15.68 -16.77
C GLN A 4 -6.43 -14.28 -16.72
N TYR A 5 -7.70 -14.16 -16.34
CA TYR A 5 -8.37 -12.86 -16.24
C TYR A 5 -7.81 -12.01 -15.11
N PHE A 6 -7.35 -12.65 -14.02
CA PHE A 6 -6.72 -11.94 -12.91
C PHE A 6 -5.38 -11.32 -13.33
N PHE A 7 -4.52 -12.10 -14.01
CA PHE A 7 -3.25 -11.58 -14.53
C PHE A 7 -3.45 -10.49 -15.58
N LEU A 8 -4.47 -10.64 -16.44
CA LEU A 8 -4.82 -9.60 -17.40
C LEU A 8 -5.29 -8.32 -16.69
N ALA A 9 -6.12 -8.43 -15.66
CA ALA A 9 -6.56 -7.29 -14.87
C ALA A 9 -5.39 -6.61 -14.12
N LEU A 10 -4.49 -7.39 -13.53
CA LEU A 10 -3.27 -6.87 -12.87
C LEU A 10 -2.36 -6.13 -13.87
N PHE A 11 -2.23 -6.66 -15.09
CA PHE A 11 -1.47 -6.01 -16.15
C PHE A 11 -2.12 -4.68 -16.59
N LEU A 12 -3.43 -4.66 -16.80
CA LEU A 12 -4.16 -3.42 -17.11
C LEU A 12 -4.09 -2.42 -15.95
N TYR A 13 -4.17 -2.88 -14.71
CA TYR A 13 -4.00 -2.06 -13.52
C TYR A 13 -2.61 -1.41 -13.50
N ALA A 14 -1.56 -2.18 -13.78
CA ALA A 14 -0.21 -1.63 -13.84
C ALA A 14 -0.08 -0.54 -14.91
N ILE A 15 -0.60 -0.79 -16.13
CA ILE A 15 -0.64 0.24 -17.18
C ILE A 15 -1.37 1.48 -16.70
N ALA A 16 -2.54 1.33 -16.06
CA ALA A 16 -3.32 2.44 -15.54
C ALA A 16 -2.55 3.24 -14.47
N VAL A 17 -1.89 2.58 -13.53
CA VAL A 17 -1.06 3.23 -12.50
C VAL A 17 0.08 4.01 -13.14
N PHE A 18 0.85 3.41 -14.05
CA PHE A 18 1.96 4.11 -14.71
C PHE A 18 1.47 5.27 -15.58
N TYR A 19 0.37 5.10 -16.30
CA TYR A 19 -0.26 6.16 -17.07
C TYR A 19 -0.67 7.34 -16.17
N LEU A 20 -1.33 7.06 -15.04
CA LEU A 20 -1.73 8.07 -14.07
C LEU A 20 -0.53 8.78 -13.46
N VAL A 21 0.54 8.06 -13.10
CA VAL A 21 1.75 8.66 -12.54
C VAL A 21 2.40 9.63 -13.52
N ILE A 22 2.45 9.30 -14.82
CA ILE A 22 3.06 10.15 -15.85
C ILE A 22 2.19 11.38 -16.15
N THR A 23 0.86 11.20 -16.18
CA THR A 23 -0.08 12.25 -16.59
C THR A 23 -0.48 13.18 -15.45
N THR A 24 -0.41 12.71 -14.20
CA THR A 24 -0.84 13.50 -13.04
C THR A 24 0.28 14.43 -12.60
N PRO A 25 0.08 15.76 -12.69
CA PRO A 25 1.08 16.72 -12.26
C PRO A 25 1.31 16.63 -10.74
N ILE A 26 2.40 17.23 -10.28
CA ILE A 26 2.71 17.33 -8.85
C ILE A 26 1.60 18.15 -8.18
N THR A 27 0.95 17.56 -7.19
CA THR A 27 -0.06 18.26 -6.38
C THR A 27 0.61 19.19 -5.36
N ALA A 28 -0.12 20.19 -4.87
CA ALA A 28 0.39 21.09 -3.84
C ALA A 28 0.83 20.34 -2.56
N HIS A 29 0.18 19.22 -2.25
CA HIS A 29 0.55 18.35 -1.13
C HIS A 29 1.90 17.66 -1.36
N GLU A 30 2.09 17.04 -2.52
CA GLU A 30 3.35 16.38 -2.89
C GLU A 30 4.51 17.39 -2.99
N ALA A 31 4.26 18.60 -3.51
CA ALA A 31 5.25 19.65 -3.54
C ALA A 31 5.69 20.06 -2.13
N LYS A 32 4.74 20.21 -1.19
CA LYS A 32 5.05 20.50 0.21
C LYS A 32 5.91 19.38 0.82
N ILE A 33 5.56 18.12 0.58
CA ILE A 33 6.33 16.97 1.09
C ILE A 33 7.75 16.96 0.52
N LEU A 34 7.89 17.16 -0.80
CA LEU A 34 9.19 17.11 -1.48
C LEU A 34 10.15 18.20 -1.00
N TYR A 35 9.66 19.44 -0.87
CA TYR A 35 10.51 20.61 -0.63
C TYR A 35 10.59 21.05 0.84
N THR A 36 9.66 20.64 1.71
CA THR A 36 9.55 21.17 3.08
C THR A 36 9.53 20.10 4.16
N SER A 37 9.07 18.88 3.86
CA SER A 37 8.97 17.82 4.87
C SER A 37 10.27 17.01 5.02
N ASP A 38 10.68 16.80 6.27
CA ASP A 38 11.74 15.87 6.66
C ASP A 38 11.19 14.49 7.08
N ASP A 39 9.89 14.28 6.87
CA ASP A 39 9.22 13.02 7.14
C ASP A 39 9.69 11.88 6.20
N ILE A 40 9.29 10.66 6.53
CA ILE A 40 9.69 9.45 5.79
C ILE A 40 9.26 9.55 4.32
N GLU A 41 8.05 10.03 4.04
CA GLU A 41 7.56 10.27 2.69
C GLU A 41 8.44 11.25 1.91
N GLY A 42 8.89 12.35 2.52
CA GLY A 42 9.75 13.34 1.89
C GLY A 42 11.12 12.77 1.55
N THR A 43 11.68 11.99 2.47
CA THR A 43 12.97 11.30 2.24
C THR A 43 12.87 10.28 1.11
N LEU A 44 11.80 9.47 1.08
CA LEU A 44 11.55 8.52 -0.01
C LEU A 44 11.34 9.23 -1.35
N MET A 45 10.61 10.35 -1.37
CA MET A 45 10.41 11.14 -2.59
C MET A 45 11.74 11.69 -3.13
N ARG A 46 12.60 12.24 -2.28
CA ARG A 46 13.93 12.77 -2.69
C ARG A 46 14.87 11.66 -3.17
N TRP A 47 14.87 10.52 -2.49
CA TRP A 47 15.60 9.34 -2.98
C TRP A 47 15.07 8.88 -4.33
N GLY A 48 13.75 8.90 -4.52
CA GLY A 48 13.11 8.59 -5.78
C GLY A 48 13.51 9.56 -6.90
N ASP A 49 13.55 10.86 -6.59
CA ASP A 49 13.96 11.92 -7.51
C ASP A 49 15.40 11.75 -7.99
N SER A 50 16.30 11.24 -7.13
CA SER A 50 17.70 10.96 -7.50
C SER A 50 17.86 9.97 -8.66
N PHE A 51 16.84 9.16 -8.97
CA PHE A 51 16.85 8.29 -10.15
C PHE A 51 16.67 9.04 -11.48
N GLY A 52 16.25 10.31 -11.46
CA GLY A 52 16.18 11.16 -12.65
C GLY A 52 15.09 10.78 -13.66
N VAL A 53 14.08 10.00 -13.26
CA VAL A 53 13.00 9.47 -14.15
C VAL A 53 11.76 10.38 -14.18
N GLY A 54 11.92 11.68 -13.85
CA GLY A 54 10.82 12.65 -13.82
C GLY A 54 9.72 12.28 -12.81
N PHE A 55 8.45 12.41 -13.20
CA PHE A 55 7.30 12.17 -12.31
C PHE A 55 7.24 10.77 -11.70
N ILE A 56 7.82 9.77 -12.37
CA ILE A 56 7.88 8.40 -11.85
C ILE A 56 8.91 8.31 -10.72
N GLY A 57 10.00 9.07 -10.79
CA GLY A 57 11.13 9.00 -9.86
C GLY A 57 10.67 9.17 -8.43
N PHE A 58 10.11 10.34 -8.09
CA PHE A 58 9.69 10.62 -6.71
C PHE A 58 8.49 9.77 -6.23
N ARG A 59 7.76 9.09 -7.14
CA ARG A 59 6.64 8.19 -6.81
C ARG A 59 7.04 6.70 -6.76
N VAL A 60 8.29 6.36 -7.11
CA VAL A 60 8.71 4.96 -7.31
C VAL A 60 8.47 4.07 -6.09
N PHE A 61 8.77 4.58 -4.88
CA PHE A 61 8.57 3.84 -3.64
C PHE A 61 7.09 3.64 -3.34
N PHE A 62 6.26 4.65 -3.57
CA PHE A 62 4.81 4.57 -3.37
C PHE A 62 4.17 3.54 -4.32
N ILE A 63 4.61 3.52 -5.57
CA ILE A 63 4.21 2.50 -6.55
C ILE A 63 4.60 1.10 -6.06
N PHE A 64 5.86 0.94 -5.62
CA PHE A 64 6.34 -0.33 -5.08
C PHE A 64 5.51 -0.81 -3.88
N PHE A 65 5.26 0.05 -2.91
CA PHE A 65 4.45 -0.28 -1.73
C PHE A 65 2.97 -0.54 -2.08
N GLY A 66 2.44 0.11 -3.12
CA GLY A 66 1.09 -0.17 -3.63
C GLY A 66 0.98 -1.57 -4.23
N PHE A 67 1.92 -1.96 -5.09
CA PHE A 67 1.97 -3.34 -5.60
C PHE A 67 2.23 -4.37 -4.51
N LEU A 68 3.08 -4.04 -3.53
CA LEU A 68 3.32 -4.90 -2.37
C LEU A 68 2.02 -5.11 -1.56
N SER A 69 1.23 -4.05 -1.37
CA SER A 69 -0.07 -4.12 -0.68
C SER A 69 -1.04 -5.05 -1.39
N ILE A 70 -1.09 -5.00 -2.72
CA ILE A 70 -1.92 -5.91 -3.53
C ILE A 70 -1.47 -7.37 -3.34
N GLY A 71 -0.17 -7.62 -3.35
CA GLY A 71 0.39 -8.96 -3.11
C GLY A 71 0.07 -9.51 -1.72
N LEU A 72 0.20 -8.67 -0.69
CA LEU A 72 -0.15 -9.04 0.69
C LEU A 72 -1.65 -9.27 0.85
N PHE A 73 -2.49 -8.43 0.25
CA PHE A 73 -3.94 -8.60 0.28
C PHE A 73 -4.39 -9.88 -0.45
N TYR A 74 -3.73 -10.23 -1.55
CA TYR A 74 -3.98 -11.49 -2.25
C TYR A 74 -3.69 -12.71 -1.36
N GLU A 75 -2.55 -12.70 -0.67
CA GLU A 75 -2.17 -13.79 0.25
C GLU A 75 -3.12 -13.85 1.46
N LEU A 76 -3.50 -12.69 2.02
CA LEU A 76 -4.49 -12.61 3.10
C LEU A 76 -5.84 -13.17 2.65
N SER A 77 -6.33 -12.75 1.48
CA SER A 77 -7.58 -13.23 0.90
C SER A 77 -7.58 -14.74 0.71
N ARG A 78 -6.43 -15.34 0.38
CA ARG A 78 -6.29 -16.80 0.23
C ARG A 78 -6.46 -17.56 1.54
N HIS A 79 -6.21 -16.95 2.70
CA HIS A 79 -6.46 -17.57 3.99
C HIS A 79 -7.96 -17.55 4.36
N TYR A 80 -8.69 -16.50 4.00
CA TYR A 80 -10.12 -16.39 4.34
C TYR A 80 -11.04 -17.10 3.35
N PHE A 81 -10.73 -17.11 2.04
CA PHE A 81 -11.61 -17.70 1.03
C PHE A 81 -11.16 -19.09 0.59
N GLN A 82 -12.06 -20.07 0.68
CA GLN A 82 -11.80 -21.44 0.21
C GLN A 82 -11.73 -21.56 -1.33
N LYS A 83 -12.47 -20.70 -2.05
CA LYS A 83 -12.52 -20.73 -3.51
C LYS A 83 -11.56 -19.71 -4.09
N ASN A 84 -10.62 -20.19 -4.92
CA ASN A 84 -9.70 -19.34 -5.68
C ASN A 84 -10.42 -18.24 -6.49
N LYS A 85 -11.64 -18.52 -6.98
CA LYS A 85 -12.43 -17.54 -7.74
C LYS A 85 -12.75 -16.29 -6.95
N ASP A 86 -12.95 -16.43 -5.64
CA ASP A 86 -13.39 -15.37 -4.72
C ASP A 86 -12.17 -14.57 -4.24
N VAL A 87 -11.03 -15.25 -4.01
CA VAL A 87 -9.72 -14.62 -3.77
C VAL A 87 -9.37 -13.64 -4.89
N TYR A 88 -9.45 -14.08 -6.15
CA TYR A 88 -9.13 -13.23 -7.30
C TYR A 88 -10.09 -12.04 -7.43
N LEU A 89 -11.39 -12.26 -7.14
CA LEU A 89 -12.40 -11.22 -7.26
C LEU A 89 -12.26 -10.17 -6.16
N SER A 90 -12.05 -10.60 -4.91
CA SER A 90 -11.80 -9.71 -3.77
C SER A 90 -10.54 -8.87 -4.00
N THR A 91 -9.46 -9.50 -4.45
CA THR A 91 -8.21 -8.79 -4.76
C THR A 91 -8.41 -7.80 -5.92
N LEU A 92 -9.19 -8.15 -6.94
CA LEU A 92 -9.52 -7.24 -8.04
C LEU A 92 -10.32 -6.03 -7.56
N ILE A 93 -11.31 -6.25 -6.70
CA ILE A 93 -12.07 -5.14 -6.10
C ILE A 93 -11.12 -4.24 -5.30
N PHE A 94 -10.25 -4.83 -4.48
CA PHE A 94 -9.27 -4.10 -3.68
C PHE A 94 -8.33 -3.24 -4.54
N MET A 95 -7.77 -3.80 -5.63
CA MET A 95 -6.93 -3.06 -6.57
C MET A 95 -7.65 -1.85 -7.17
N LEU A 96 -8.93 -1.99 -7.51
CA LEU A 96 -9.71 -0.94 -8.15
C LEU A 96 -10.29 0.08 -7.17
N LEU A 97 -10.12 -0.10 -5.86
CA LEU A 97 -10.58 0.87 -4.88
C LEU A 97 -9.91 2.22 -5.18
N PRO A 98 -10.69 3.32 -5.25
CA PRO A 98 -10.16 4.63 -5.60
C PRO A 98 -9.07 5.06 -4.62
N GLY A 99 -9.21 4.73 -3.33
CA GLY A 99 -8.20 5.02 -2.31
C GLY A 99 -6.87 4.28 -2.53
N ILE A 100 -6.90 3.05 -3.05
CA ILE A 100 -5.68 2.30 -3.38
C ILE A 100 -5.02 2.86 -4.63
N LEU A 101 -5.82 3.16 -5.66
CA LEU A 101 -5.33 3.80 -6.88
C LEU A 101 -4.66 5.14 -6.58
N THR A 102 -5.34 6.05 -5.87
CA THR A 102 -4.78 7.37 -5.56
C THR A 102 -3.58 7.31 -4.63
N ALA A 103 -3.59 6.42 -3.62
CA ALA A 103 -2.45 6.27 -2.72
C ALA A 103 -1.23 5.62 -3.40
N THR A 104 -1.44 4.81 -4.45
CA THR A 104 -0.35 4.22 -5.25
C THR A 104 0.21 5.21 -6.26
N THR A 105 -0.64 6.06 -6.85
CA THR A 105 -0.22 7.01 -7.90
C THR A 105 0.28 8.35 -7.36
N LEU A 106 -0.15 8.77 -6.17
CA LEU A 106 0.29 9.99 -5.51
C LEU A 106 1.20 9.64 -4.33
N ALA A 107 2.19 10.47 -4.06
CA ALA A 107 3.04 10.29 -2.88
C ALA A 107 2.25 10.56 -1.60
N ASN A 108 1.67 9.50 -1.03
CA ASN A 108 0.84 9.53 0.17
C ASN A 108 1.33 8.48 1.17
N VAL A 109 1.49 8.88 2.42
CA VAL A 109 1.94 8.01 3.52
C VAL A 109 1.04 6.79 3.74
N ALA A 110 -0.25 6.87 3.38
CA ALA A 110 -1.20 5.78 3.54
C ALA A 110 -0.74 4.50 2.83
N ILE A 111 -0.09 4.61 1.67
CA ILE A 111 0.42 3.43 0.94
C ILE A 111 1.66 2.83 1.59
N LEU A 112 2.37 3.55 2.46
CA LEU A 112 3.49 3.03 3.26
C LEU A 112 2.96 2.28 4.49
N VAL A 113 1.90 2.81 5.10
CA VAL A 113 1.26 2.23 6.30
C VAL A 113 0.47 0.96 5.95
N LEU A 114 -0.28 0.97 4.86
CA LEU A 114 -1.15 -0.15 4.44
C LEU A 114 -0.46 -1.52 4.34
N PRO A 115 0.69 -1.68 3.66
CA PRO A 115 1.36 -2.98 3.57
C PRO A 115 1.84 -3.47 4.92
N LEU A 116 2.22 -2.58 5.84
CA LEU A 116 2.59 -2.96 7.21
C LEU A 116 1.38 -3.46 8.01
N VAL A 117 0.23 -2.80 7.85
CA VAL A 117 -1.04 -3.27 8.45
C VAL A 117 -1.43 -4.64 7.89
N LEU A 118 -1.37 -4.82 6.58
CA LEU A 118 -1.67 -6.11 5.95
C LEU A 118 -0.70 -7.20 6.40
N LEU A 119 0.60 -6.87 6.51
CA LEU A 119 1.62 -7.78 7.01
C LEU A 119 1.37 -8.16 8.47
N PHE A 120 0.99 -7.20 9.31
CA PHE A 120 0.63 -7.45 10.71
C PHE A 120 -0.51 -8.47 10.81
N VAL A 121 -1.61 -8.24 10.09
CA VAL A 121 -2.77 -9.14 10.12
C VAL A 121 -2.38 -10.53 9.61
N LEU A 122 -1.61 -10.60 8.52
CA LEU A 122 -1.17 -11.86 7.94
C LEU A 122 -0.26 -12.66 8.88
N LEU A 123 0.67 -12.00 9.58
CA LEU A 123 1.53 -12.65 10.57
C LEU A 123 0.75 -13.10 11.81
N TYR A 124 -0.24 -12.33 12.24
CA TYR A 124 -1.13 -12.71 13.33
C TYR A 124 -1.92 -13.99 12.97
N GLU A 125 -2.51 -14.05 11.78
CA GLU A 125 -3.21 -15.23 11.26
C GLU A 125 -2.30 -16.47 11.16
N LYS A 126 -1.02 -16.26 10.80
CA LYS A 126 -0.02 -17.35 10.73
C LYS A 126 0.55 -17.76 12.09
N GLY A 127 0.18 -17.08 13.19
CA GLY A 127 0.66 -17.36 14.55
C GLY A 127 2.08 -16.88 14.86
N TYR A 128 2.65 -15.99 14.04
CA TYR A 128 4.00 -15.43 14.25
C TYR A 128 3.99 -14.24 15.21
N TYR A 129 3.57 -14.46 16.46
CA TYR A 129 3.38 -13.40 17.44
C TYR A 129 4.65 -12.60 17.79
N LEU A 130 5.84 -13.21 17.66
CA LEU A 130 7.11 -12.54 17.96
C LEU A 130 7.42 -11.35 17.03
N LEU A 131 6.90 -11.39 15.80
CA LEU A 131 7.12 -10.34 14.79
C LEU A 131 6.08 -9.20 14.88
N LEU A 132 5.04 -9.33 15.71
CA LEU A 132 3.99 -8.32 15.83
C LEU A 132 4.46 -7.06 16.56
N PRO A 133 5.13 -7.12 17.73
CA PRO A 133 5.61 -5.93 18.43
C PRO A 133 6.53 -5.02 17.59
N PRO A 134 7.52 -5.53 16.83
CA PRO A 134 8.35 -4.65 16.00
C PRO A 134 7.57 -3.99 14.86
N ILE A 135 6.56 -4.66 14.30
CA ILE A 135 5.69 -4.05 13.27
C ILE A 135 4.80 -2.96 13.87
N MET A 136 4.25 -3.19 15.06
CA MET A 136 3.49 -2.17 15.78
C MET A 136 4.37 -0.96 16.10
N LEU A 137 5.60 -1.19 16.57
CA LEU A 137 6.54 -0.11 16.83
C LEU A 137 6.85 0.67 15.54
N ALA A 138 7.11 -0.02 14.42
CA ALA A 138 7.30 0.62 13.13
C ALA A 138 6.07 1.48 12.72
N LEU A 139 4.86 0.93 12.85
CA LEU A 139 3.63 1.66 12.54
C LEU A 139 3.46 2.92 13.40
N PHE A 140 3.80 2.86 14.69
CA PHE A 140 3.71 3.99 15.61
C PHE A 140 4.58 5.18 15.18
N PHE A 141 5.79 4.91 14.66
CA PHE A 141 6.73 5.96 14.26
C PHE A 141 6.53 6.47 12.83
N ILE A 142 5.83 5.74 11.96
CA ILE A 142 5.73 6.11 10.55
C ILE A 142 4.79 7.29 10.33
N HIS A 143 3.59 7.27 10.92
CA HIS A 143 2.63 8.35 10.70
C HIS A 143 1.51 8.34 11.73
N GLU A 144 0.95 9.53 12.04
CA GLU A 144 -0.21 9.72 12.92
C GLU A 144 -1.45 8.91 12.47
N ALA A 145 -1.57 8.68 11.17
CA ALA A 145 -2.65 7.87 10.58
C ALA A 145 -2.68 6.42 11.10
N SER A 146 -1.56 5.92 11.65
CA SER A 146 -1.47 4.60 12.28
C SER A 146 -2.32 4.48 13.55
N ILE A 147 -2.73 5.59 14.17
CA ILE A 147 -3.58 5.59 15.38
C ILE A 147 -4.87 4.79 15.15
N ILE A 148 -5.47 4.89 13.97
CA ILE A 148 -6.70 4.15 13.61
C ILE A 148 -6.46 2.64 13.70
N PHE A 149 -5.28 2.17 13.27
CA PHE A 149 -4.91 0.77 13.39
C PHE A 149 -4.80 0.33 14.86
N PHE A 150 -4.16 1.12 15.72
CA PHE A 150 -4.06 0.80 17.16
C PHE A 150 -5.43 0.76 17.85
N VAL A 151 -6.31 1.71 17.52
CA VAL A 151 -7.70 1.71 18.00
C VAL A 151 -8.44 0.45 17.53
N GLY A 152 -8.24 0.04 16.27
CA GLY A 152 -8.80 -1.20 15.75
C GLY A 152 -8.32 -2.45 16.50
N VAL A 153 -7.02 -2.55 16.78
CA VAL A 153 -6.45 -3.65 17.58
C VAL A 153 -6.98 -3.64 19.01
N LEU A 154 -7.13 -2.46 19.62
CA LEU A 154 -7.71 -2.31 20.95
C LEU A 154 -9.14 -2.85 20.98
N PHE A 155 -9.99 -2.42 20.05
CA PHE A 155 -11.37 -2.92 19.98
C PHE A 155 -11.43 -4.43 19.74
N TYR A 156 -10.59 -4.95 18.85
CA TYR A 156 -10.49 -6.39 18.62
C TYR A 156 -10.03 -7.16 19.87
N SER A 157 -9.16 -6.57 20.70
CA SER A 157 -8.68 -7.22 21.92
C SER A 157 -9.68 -7.19 23.07
N VAL A 158 -10.59 -6.20 23.07
CA VAL A 158 -11.63 -6.03 24.10
C VAL A 158 -12.89 -6.83 23.77
N THR A 159 -13.13 -7.13 22.49
CA THR A 159 -14.31 -7.88 22.00
C THR A 159 -14.02 -9.38 21.98
#